data_AF-A0A5N1JKY6-F1
#
_entry.id   AF-A0A5N1JKY6-F1
#
_cell.length_a   1.000
_cell.length_b   1.000
_cell.length_c   1.000
_cell.angle_alpha   90.00
_cell.angle_beta   90.00
_cell.angle_gamma   90.00
#
_symmetry.space_group_name_H-M   'P 1'
#
loop_
_entity.id
_entity.type
_entity.pdbx_description
1 polymer ?
#
loop_
_entity_poly.entity_id
_entity_poly.type
_entity_poly.pdbx_seq_one_letter_code
_entity_poly.pdbx_strand_id
1 'polypeptide(L)'
;MAKGKTILFFLFGLAVISWGIYEWKYYFSYRNDLAERPWAYSEDKAAHLLVGEWQGDFLDPDGVRKTMRLEILVPMTEDDRAKKASRRTRRRSGLGSRSDQQRFDGFATVTSQRGIEEYECYGAVRDKTGSRLNTVHFRVVDEKQQLRKNFNVLLAEDGGQWQNDSLTLTLAFTYTTATGSGYSSSDDPRFDKKVTVHLSRVKS
;
A
#
# COMPACT_ATOMS: atom_id res chain seq x y z
N MET A 1 -49.16 -1.47 -32.56
CA MET A 1 -48.05 -2.40 -32.24
C MET A 1 -46.66 -1.96 -32.74
N ALA A 2 -46.52 -1.06 -33.74
CA ALA A 2 -45.20 -0.65 -34.25
C ALA A 2 -44.39 0.25 -33.28
N LYS A 3 -45.04 1.18 -32.57
CA LYS A 3 -44.38 2.15 -31.67
C LYS A 3 -43.64 1.48 -30.49
N GLY A 4 -44.16 0.37 -29.97
CA GLY A 4 -43.51 -0.38 -28.88
C GLY A 4 -42.22 -1.06 -29.31
N LYS A 5 -42.15 -1.57 -30.55
CA LYS A 5 -40.93 -2.19 -31.10
C LYS A 5 -39.84 -1.15 -31.33
N THR A 6 -40.18 0.04 -31.83
CA THR A 6 -39.22 1.14 -32.02
C THR A 6 -38.62 1.63 -30.70
N ILE A 7 -39.44 1.77 -29.64
CA ILE A 7 -38.95 2.14 -28.30
C ILE A 7 -38.02 1.05 -27.74
N LEU A 8 -38.36 -0.23 -27.92
CA LEU A 8 -37.53 -1.34 -27.48
C LEU A 8 -36.15 -1.35 -28.17
N PHE A 9 -36.11 -1.14 -29.50
CA PHE A 9 -34.84 -1.05 -30.24
C PHE A 9 -34.02 0.16 -29.81
N PHE A 10 -34.65 1.29 -29.53
CA PHE A 10 -33.97 2.48 -29.01
C PHE A 10 -33.36 2.23 -27.63
N LEU A 11 -34.11 1.64 -26.69
CA LEU A 11 -33.61 1.28 -25.37
C LEU A 11 -32.48 0.24 -25.45
N PHE A 12 -32.60 -0.75 -26.35
CA PHE A 12 -31.53 -1.70 -26.60
C PHE A 12 -30.26 -1.02 -27.14
N GLY A 13 -30.40 -0.11 -28.11
CA GLY A 13 -29.28 0.68 -28.62
C GLY A 13 -28.59 1.51 -27.52
N LEU A 14 -29.36 2.13 -26.63
CA LEU A 14 -28.82 2.85 -25.48
C LEU A 14 -28.11 1.91 -24.50
N ALA A 15 -28.65 0.72 -24.25
CA ALA A 15 -28.01 -0.27 -23.39
C ALA A 15 -26.67 -0.73 -23.95
N VAL A 16 -26.58 -1.02 -25.26
CA VAL A 16 -25.33 -1.40 -25.93
C VAL A 16 -24.31 -0.26 -25.88
N ILE A 17 -24.72 0.98 -26.14
CA ILE A 17 -23.82 2.14 -26.04
C ILE A 17 -23.33 2.34 -24.60
N SER A 18 -24.23 2.23 -23.62
CA SER A 18 -23.89 2.35 -22.20
C SER A 18 -22.89 1.27 -21.78
N TRP A 19 -23.10 0.02 -22.21
CA TRP A 19 -22.19 -1.10 -21.98
C TRP A 19 -20.83 -0.86 -22.64
N GLY A 20 -20.81 -0.44 -23.91
CA GLY A 20 -19.56 -0.13 -24.62
C GLY A 20 -18.74 0.98 -23.96
N ILE A 21 -19.39 2.03 -23.45
CA ILE A 21 -18.72 3.10 -22.69
C ILE A 21 -18.15 2.57 -21.37
N TYR A 22 -18.89 1.69 -20.68
CA TYR A 22 -18.44 1.07 -19.45
C TYR A 22 -17.17 0.23 -19.69
N GLU A 23 -17.20 -0.69 -20.65
CA GLU A 23 -16.07 -1.56 -20.99
C GLU A 23 -14.85 -0.74 -21.42
N TRP A 24 -15.05 0.26 -22.27
CA TRP A 24 -13.97 1.15 -22.69
C TRP A 24 -13.29 1.83 -21.49
N LYS A 25 -14.08 2.37 -20.55
CA LYS A 25 -13.53 3.01 -19.35
C LYS A 25 -12.80 2.03 -18.45
N TYR A 26 -13.34 0.81 -18.30
CA TYR A 26 -12.76 -0.22 -17.46
C TYR A 26 -11.38 -0.64 -18.01
N TYR A 27 -11.33 -1.11 -19.26
CA TYR A 27 -10.09 -1.58 -19.88
C TYR A 27 -9.08 -0.46 -20.09
N PHE A 28 -9.51 0.74 -20.46
CA PHE A 28 -8.61 1.88 -20.56
C PHE A 28 -7.97 2.22 -19.21
N SER A 29 -8.74 2.21 -18.12
CA SER A 29 -8.18 2.44 -16.77
C SER A 29 -7.18 1.34 -16.41
N TYR A 30 -7.46 0.08 -16.70
CA TYR A 30 -6.55 -1.03 -16.41
C TYR A 30 -5.26 -0.95 -17.23
N ARG A 31 -5.35 -0.66 -18.54
CA ARG A 31 -4.19 -0.44 -19.41
C ARG A 31 -3.32 0.72 -18.93
N ASN A 32 -3.95 1.78 -18.43
CA ASN A 32 -3.25 2.90 -17.83
C ASN A 32 -2.53 2.49 -16.53
N ASP A 33 -3.19 1.70 -15.67
CA ASP A 33 -2.57 1.18 -14.45
C ASP A 33 -1.34 0.30 -14.76
N LEU A 34 -1.41 -0.57 -15.77
CA LEU A 34 -0.27 -1.39 -16.22
C LEU A 34 0.94 -0.55 -16.64
N ALA A 35 0.71 0.55 -17.35
CA ALA A 35 1.78 1.41 -17.84
C ALA A 35 2.36 2.33 -16.75
N GLU A 36 1.50 2.83 -15.86
CA GLU A 36 1.88 3.84 -14.87
C GLU A 36 2.33 3.22 -13.54
N ARG A 37 1.95 1.97 -13.27
CA ARG A 37 2.17 1.28 -11.99
C ARG A 37 2.66 -0.15 -12.20
N PRO A 38 3.78 -0.35 -12.93
CA PRO A 38 4.33 -1.70 -13.18
C PRO A 38 4.78 -2.41 -11.90
N TRP A 39 4.95 -1.68 -10.80
CA TRP A 39 5.21 -2.23 -9.47
C TRP A 39 3.99 -2.89 -8.82
N ALA A 40 2.77 -2.56 -9.25
CA ALA A 40 1.52 -3.07 -8.69
C ALA A 40 0.73 -3.96 -9.64
N TYR A 41 0.91 -3.81 -10.95
CA TYR A 41 0.14 -4.52 -11.97
C TYR A 41 1.05 -5.08 -13.05
N SER A 42 0.73 -6.29 -13.51
CA SER A 42 1.35 -6.94 -14.66
C SER A 42 0.34 -7.83 -15.36
N GLU A 43 0.49 -8.02 -16.67
CA GLU A 43 -0.23 -9.05 -17.43
C GLU A 43 0.45 -10.42 -17.28
N ASP A 44 1.75 -10.43 -16.98
CA ASP A 44 2.51 -11.65 -16.72
C ASP A 44 2.25 -12.13 -15.28
N LYS A 45 1.73 -13.36 -15.16
CA LYS A 45 1.47 -14.03 -13.89
C LYS A 45 2.75 -14.37 -13.12
N ALA A 46 3.88 -14.46 -13.81
CA ALA A 46 5.20 -14.71 -13.21
C ALA A 46 5.92 -13.43 -12.79
N ALA A 47 5.33 -12.24 -13.03
CA ALA A 47 5.96 -10.99 -12.64
C ALA A 47 6.03 -10.85 -11.12
N HIS A 48 7.23 -10.52 -10.63
CA HIS A 48 7.41 -10.12 -9.25
C HIS A 48 6.93 -8.67 -9.11
N LEU A 49 5.91 -8.45 -8.29
CA LEU A 49 5.32 -7.13 -8.02
C LEU A 49 5.67 -6.70 -6.59
N LEU A 50 5.66 -5.41 -6.28
CA LEU A 50 5.84 -4.92 -4.91
C LEU A 50 4.65 -5.31 -4.01
N VAL A 51 3.44 -5.29 -4.58
CA VAL A 51 2.19 -5.66 -3.90
C VAL A 51 2.25 -7.09 -3.38
N GLY A 52 1.61 -7.33 -2.23
CA GLY A 52 1.49 -8.62 -1.58
C GLY A 52 2.15 -8.64 -0.20
N GLU A 53 2.33 -9.84 0.32
CA GLU A 53 2.83 -10.08 1.67
C GLU A 53 4.34 -10.34 1.70
N TRP A 54 4.98 -9.73 2.69
CA TRP A 54 6.41 -9.75 2.95
C TRP A 54 6.65 -10.08 4.42
N GLN A 55 7.70 -10.86 4.71
CA GLN A 55 8.02 -11.23 6.09
C GLN A 55 9.54 -11.26 6.33
N GLY A 56 9.96 -10.82 7.50
CA GLY A 56 11.35 -10.97 7.95
C GLY A 56 11.54 -10.62 9.42
N ASP A 57 12.73 -10.91 9.92
CA ASP A 57 13.11 -10.69 11.32
C ASP A 57 14.08 -9.52 11.45
N PHE A 58 14.01 -8.84 12.59
CA PHE A 58 14.97 -7.79 12.95
C PHE A 58 15.15 -7.71 14.46
N LEU A 59 16.19 -7.00 14.90
CA LEU A 59 16.41 -6.66 16.30
C LEU A 59 16.09 -5.18 16.49
N ASP A 60 15.26 -4.85 17.48
CA ASP A 60 14.99 -3.45 17.80
C ASP A 60 16.20 -2.77 18.47
N PRO A 61 16.11 -1.47 18.82
CA PRO A 61 17.20 -0.78 19.50
C PRO A 61 17.59 -1.36 20.87
N ASP A 62 16.66 -2.03 21.56
CA ASP A 62 16.90 -2.77 22.82
C ASP A 62 17.54 -4.16 22.57
N GLY A 63 17.70 -4.58 21.32
CA GLY A 63 18.17 -5.92 20.96
C GLY A 63 17.09 -7.00 21.07
N VAL A 64 15.82 -6.62 21.21
CA VAL A 64 14.69 -7.56 21.23
C VAL A 64 14.42 -8.03 19.81
N ARG A 65 14.37 -9.35 19.62
CA ARG A 65 13.98 -9.97 18.35
C ARG A 65 12.51 -9.75 18.07
N LYS A 66 12.22 -9.23 16.88
CA LYS A 66 10.89 -9.01 16.35
C LYS A 66 10.76 -9.61 14.95
N THR A 67 9.56 -10.05 14.61
CA THR A 67 9.20 -10.50 13.26
C THR A 67 8.21 -9.51 12.69
N MET A 68 8.49 -8.98 11.50
CA MET A 68 7.59 -8.11 10.76
C MET A 68 6.90 -8.91 9.65
N ARG A 69 5.58 -8.77 9.55
CA ARG A 69 4.78 -9.10 8.37
C ARG A 69 4.24 -7.81 7.80
N LEU A 70 4.44 -7.57 6.51
CA LEU A 70 4.06 -6.37 5.79
C LEU A 70 3.22 -6.77 4.59
N GLU A 71 2.02 -6.25 4.48
CA GLU A 71 1.14 -6.39 3.32
C GLU A 71 1.07 -5.05 2.58
N ILE A 72 1.48 -5.03 1.32
CA ILE A 72 1.31 -3.87 0.44
C ILE A 72 0.11 -4.14 -0.46
N LEU A 73 -0.89 -3.26 -0.42
CA LEU A 73 -2.16 -3.44 -1.11
C LEU A 73 -2.09 -2.98 -2.57
N VAL A 74 -2.98 -3.55 -3.40
CA VAL A 74 -3.23 -3.03 -4.74
C VAL A 74 -3.83 -1.61 -4.66
N PRO A 75 -3.33 -0.63 -5.43
CA PRO A 75 -3.86 0.74 -5.41
C PRO A 75 -5.34 0.88 -5.81
N MET A 76 -5.86 -0.07 -6.59
CA MET A 76 -7.23 -0.13 -7.06
C MET A 76 -7.62 -1.59 -7.30
N THR A 77 -8.64 -2.04 -6.58
CA THR A 77 -9.25 -3.36 -6.76
C THR A 77 -10.11 -3.41 -8.03
N GLU A 78 -10.46 -4.61 -8.49
CA GLU A 78 -11.38 -4.79 -9.62
C GLU A 78 -12.77 -4.20 -9.35
N ASP A 79 -13.28 -4.38 -8.14
CA ASP A 79 -14.56 -3.81 -7.69
C ASP A 79 -14.54 -2.28 -7.70
N ASP A 80 -13.45 -1.67 -7.23
CA ASP A 80 -13.29 -0.23 -7.27
C ASP A 80 -13.19 0.29 -8.71
N ARG A 81 -12.52 -0.47 -9.58
CA ARG A 81 -12.45 -0.17 -11.02
C ARG A 81 -13.83 -0.26 -11.68
N ALA A 82 -14.62 -1.28 -11.37
CA ALA A 82 -15.98 -1.45 -11.87
C ALA A 82 -16.91 -0.32 -11.39
N LYS A 83 -16.82 0.06 -10.11
CA LYS A 83 -17.52 1.23 -9.55
C LYS A 83 -17.10 2.53 -10.22
N LYS A 84 -15.81 2.71 -10.52
CA LYS A 84 -15.29 3.88 -11.23
C LYS A 84 -15.76 3.95 -12.69
N ALA A 85 -15.81 2.81 -13.38
CA ALA A 85 -16.27 2.71 -14.76
C ALA A 85 -17.78 2.97 -14.91
N SER A 86 -18.58 2.49 -13.97
CA SER A 86 -20.06 2.65 -13.96
C SER A 86 -20.52 4.07 -13.60
N ARG A 87 -19.71 4.85 -12.89
CA ARG A 87 -20.08 6.23 -12.51
C ARG A 87 -19.90 7.21 -13.68
N ARG A 88 -20.94 8.03 -13.92
CA ARG A 88 -20.82 9.21 -14.79
C ARG A 88 -19.84 10.17 -14.14
N THR A 89 -18.71 10.41 -14.79
CA THR A 89 -17.61 11.22 -14.28
C THR A 89 -18.10 12.65 -14.03
N ARG A 90 -18.63 12.94 -12.83
CA ARG A 90 -18.76 14.32 -12.36
C ARG A 90 -17.33 14.80 -12.13
N ARG A 91 -16.90 15.81 -12.89
CA ARG A 91 -15.69 16.58 -12.58
C ARG A 91 -15.92 17.23 -11.21
N ARG A 92 -15.56 16.54 -10.13
CA ARG A 92 -15.36 17.17 -8.82
C ARG A 92 -14.00 17.84 -8.87
N SER A 93 -14.00 19.15 -9.11
CA SER A 93 -12.94 20.02 -8.60
C SER A 93 -13.02 19.97 -7.07
N GLY A 94 -12.01 19.39 -6.40
CA GLY A 94 -11.92 19.53 -4.94
C GLY A 94 -11.40 18.36 -4.12
N LEU A 95 -10.97 17.23 -4.71
CA LEU A 95 -10.30 16.16 -3.97
C LEU A 95 -9.05 15.75 -4.74
N GLY A 96 -7.88 16.21 -4.27
CA GLY A 96 -6.55 15.65 -4.53
C GLY A 96 -6.13 15.48 -5.99
N SER A 97 -4.94 15.98 -6.32
CA SER A 97 -4.32 15.74 -7.62
C SER A 97 -4.35 14.26 -8.01
N ARG A 98 -4.60 14.04 -9.30
CA ARG A 98 -4.55 12.81 -10.08
C ARG A 98 -3.17 12.08 -10.05
N SER A 99 -2.25 12.37 -9.11
CA SER A 99 -0.81 12.37 -9.42
C SER A 99 0.12 11.50 -8.60
N ASP A 100 -0.34 10.63 -7.72
CA ASP A 100 0.60 9.71 -7.07
C ASP A 100 0.39 8.28 -7.55
N GLN A 101 0.70 8.08 -8.83
CA GLN A 101 0.87 6.76 -9.46
C GLN A 101 1.87 5.88 -8.70
N GLN A 102 2.66 6.49 -7.84
CA GLN A 102 3.73 5.88 -7.12
C GLN A 102 3.34 5.50 -5.68
N ARG A 103 2.23 6.00 -5.15
CA ARG A 103 1.82 5.73 -3.77
C ARG A 103 1.22 4.35 -3.60
N PHE A 104 1.47 3.77 -2.43
CA PHE A 104 0.84 2.56 -1.94
C PHE A 104 0.42 2.72 -0.49
N ASP A 105 -0.59 1.94 -0.13
CA ASP A 105 -1.04 1.73 1.24
C ASP A 105 -0.83 0.25 1.60
N GLY A 106 -0.84 -0.05 2.89
CA GLY A 106 -0.58 -1.38 3.40
C GLY A 106 -0.83 -1.51 4.89
N PHE A 107 -0.58 -2.71 5.39
CA PHE A 107 -0.62 -3.03 6.80
C PHE A 107 0.67 -3.70 7.22
N ALA A 108 1.08 -3.51 8.46
CA ALA A 108 2.17 -4.27 9.03
C ALA A 108 1.82 -4.80 10.42
N THR A 109 2.20 -6.04 10.68
CA THR A 109 2.12 -6.67 11.99
C THR A 109 3.54 -6.95 12.46
N VAL A 110 3.89 -6.43 13.63
CA VAL A 110 5.18 -6.71 14.27
C VAL A 110 4.92 -7.54 15.53
N THR A 111 5.49 -8.74 15.56
CA THR A 111 5.36 -9.67 16.68
C THR A 111 6.68 -9.80 17.43
N SER A 112 6.61 -9.81 18.76
CA SER A 112 7.77 -9.99 19.64
C SER A 112 7.36 -10.74 20.91
N GLN A 113 8.35 -11.04 21.76
CA GLN A 113 8.07 -11.58 23.10
C GLN A 113 7.28 -10.60 23.99
N ARG A 114 7.28 -9.30 23.67
CA ARG A 114 6.54 -8.26 24.40
C ARG A 114 5.08 -8.13 23.95
N GLY A 115 4.70 -8.76 22.83
CA GLY A 115 3.36 -8.70 22.26
C GLY A 115 3.34 -8.45 20.76
N ILE A 116 2.17 -8.05 20.27
CA ILE A 116 1.88 -7.80 18.86
C ILE A 116 1.56 -6.31 18.67
N GLU A 117 2.06 -5.74 17.59
CA GLU A 117 1.85 -4.35 17.19
C GLU A 117 1.28 -4.33 15.76
N GLU A 118 0.19 -3.60 15.55
CA GLU A 118 -0.45 -3.48 14.25
C GLU A 118 -0.36 -2.05 13.73
N TYR A 119 -0.01 -1.92 12.45
CA TYR A 119 0.23 -0.65 11.79
C TYR A 119 -0.54 -0.58 10.46
N GLU A 120 -1.12 0.59 10.20
CA GLU A 120 -1.30 1.07 8.83
C GLU A 120 0.04 1.58 8.33
N CYS A 121 0.40 1.26 7.09
CA CYS A 121 1.58 1.83 6.45
C CYS A 121 1.24 2.45 5.11
N TYR A 122 1.94 3.54 4.77
CA TYR A 122 1.78 4.20 3.48
C TYR A 122 3.13 4.75 3.02
N GLY A 123 3.35 4.73 1.71
CA GLY A 123 4.60 5.16 1.11
C GLY A 123 4.44 5.43 -0.37
N ALA A 124 5.57 5.59 -1.05
CA ALA A 124 5.59 5.71 -2.50
C ALA A 124 6.84 5.04 -3.09
N VAL A 125 6.73 4.50 -4.29
CA VAL A 125 7.90 4.19 -5.09
C VAL A 125 8.54 5.47 -5.61
N ARG A 126 9.85 5.48 -5.77
CA ARG A 126 10.61 6.69 -6.14
C ARG A 126 10.57 6.97 -7.64
N ASP A 127 10.51 5.92 -8.44
CA ASP A 127 10.62 5.98 -9.89
C ASP A 127 9.59 5.08 -10.57
N LYS A 128 9.48 5.21 -11.90
CA LYS A 128 8.53 4.42 -12.70
C LYS A 128 8.89 2.93 -12.74
N THR A 129 10.17 2.58 -12.59
CA THR A 129 10.62 1.19 -12.45
C THR A 129 10.11 0.57 -11.16
N GLY A 130 9.87 1.40 -10.14
CA GLY A 130 9.24 1.01 -8.89
C GLY A 130 10.19 0.38 -7.90
N SER A 131 11.40 -0.03 -8.29
CA SER A 131 12.34 -0.82 -7.47
C SER A 131 12.86 -0.11 -6.23
N ARG A 132 12.79 1.23 -6.19
CA ARG A 132 13.19 2.05 -5.04
C ARG A 132 11.98 2.65 -4.36
N LEU A 133 12.00 2.70 -3.04
CA LEU A 133 10.95 3.24 -2.20
C LEU A 133 11.41 4.56 -1.58
N ASN A 134 10.51 5.52 -1.54
CA ASN A 134 10.61 6.69 -0.67
C ASN A 134 10.35 6.25 0.79
N THR A 135 10.34 7.22 1.70
CA THR A 135 9.93 6.99 3.09
C THR A 135 8.58 6.27 3.19
N VAL A 136 8.55 5.20 3.98
CA VAL A 136 7.32 4.48 4.33
C VAL A 136 6.96 4.81 5.76
N HIS A 137 5.79 5.37 5.99
CA HIS A 137 5.33 5.73 7.32
C HIS A 137 4.54 4.58 7.93
N PHE A 138 4.75 4.32 9.22
CA PHE A 138 3.98 3.35 10.00
C PHE A 138 3.18 4.10 11.06
N ARG A 139 1.87 3.86 11.07
CA ARG A 139 0.94 4.44 12.02
C ARG A 139 0.23 3.32 12.76
N VAL A 140 0.26 3.35 14.08
CA VAL A 140 -0.45 2.35 14.90
C VAL A 140 -1.94 2.40 14.61
N VAL A 141 -2.55 1.23 14.37
CA VAL A 141 -4.00 1.12 14.08
C VAL A 141 -4.84 1.54 15.29
N ASP A 142 -4.48 1.03 16.47
CA ASP A 142 -5.10 1.38 17.75
C ASP A 142 -4.04 1.81 18.77
N GLU A 143 -3.97 3.12 19.03
CA GLU A 143 -3.05 3.71 20.01
C GLU A 143 -3.24 3.16 21.44
N LYS A 144 -4.40 2.57 21.76
CA LYS A 144 -4.64 1.92 23.05
C LYS A 144 -3.95 0.57 23.15
N GLN A 145 -3.74 -0.11 22.03
CA GLN A 145 -3.07 -1.41 21.95
C GLN A 145 -1.56 -1.28 21.66
N GLN A 146 -1.08 -0.04 21.45
CA GLN A 146 0.34 0.22 21.26
C GLN A 146 1.15 -0.29 22.46
N LEU A 147 2.15 -1.14 22.18
CA LEU A 147 3.06 -1.63 23.20
C LEU A 147 3.82 -0.45 23.84
N ARG A 148 3.73 -0.37 25.17
CA ARG A 148 4.39 0.64 26.01
C ARG A 148 5.76 0.17 26.48
N LYS A 149 6.63 1.12 26.85
CA LYS A 149 8.04 0.87 27.22
C LYS A 149 8.77 0.05 26.16
N ASN A 150 8.58 0.43 24.90
CA ASN A 150 9.00 -0.35 23.75
C ASN A 150 9.41 0.60 22.61
N PHE A 151 10.40 0.18 21.82
CA PHE A 151 10.70 0.80 20.54
C PHE A 151 9.73 0.28 19.48
N ASN A 152 8.76 1.13 19.12
CA ASN A 152 7.77 0.87 18.08
C ASN A 152 8.32 1.36 16.72
N VAL A 153 7.90 0.72 15.63
CA VAL A 153 8.32 1.14 14.28
C VAL A 153 7.62 2.46 13.95
N LEU A 154 8.39 3.46 13.50
CA LEU A 154 7.87 4.78 13.14
C LEU A 154 7.84 4.97 11.62
N LEU A 155 8.95 4.69 10.96
CA LEU A 155 9.11 4.83 9.52
C LEU A 155 10.17 3.87 8.99
N ALA A 156 10.12 3.58 7.70
CA ALA A 156 11.29 3.15 6.94
C ALA A 156 11.83 4.36 6.16
N GLU A 157 13.14 4.54 6.17
CA GLU A 157 13.80 5.66 5.51
C GLU A 157 13.72 5.59 3.98
N ASP A 158 13.96 6.74 3.32
CA ASP A 158 14.18 6.78 1.88
C ASP A 158 15.34 5.86 1.48
N GLY A 159 15.20 5.20 0.33
CA GLY A 159 16.21 4.30 -0.21
C GLY A 159 15.94 2.83 0.06
N GLY A 160 14.75 2.48 0.57
CA GLY A 160 14.26 1.09 0.56
C GLY A 160 14.27 0.53 -0.86
N GLN A 161 14.53 -0.77 -1.00
CA GLN A 161 14.68 -1.40 -2.31
C GLN A 161 13.93 -2.72 -2.34
N TRP A 162 13.24 -3.00 -3.43
CA TRP A 162 12.71 -4.32 -3.70
C TRP A 162 13.19 -4.82 -5.05
N GLN A 163 13.45 -6.12 -5.09
CA GLN A 163 13.82 -6.82 -6.29
C GLN A 163 13.36 -8.27 -6.15
N ASN A 164 12.56 -8.73 -7.10
CA ASN A 164 11.99 -10.08 -7.09
C ASN A 164 11.22 -10.33 -5.78
N ASP A 165 11.62 -11.38 -5.05
CA ASP A 165 11.02 -11.80 -3.79
C ASP A 165 11.79 -11.28 -2.56
N SER A 166 12.61 -10.23 -2.72
CA SER A 166 13.32 -9.56 -1.62
C SER A 166 12.96 -8.08 -1.52
N LEU A 167 12.69 -7.63 -0.30
CA LEU A 167 12.43 -6.24 0.05
C LEU A 167 13.33 -5.84 1.22
N THR A 168 14.13 -4.79 1.05
CA THR A 168 15.03 -4.26 2.07
C THR A 168 14.55 -2.88 2.50
N LEU A 169 14.40 -2.69 3.80
CA LEU A 169 13.97 -1.43 4.42
C LEU A 169 14.93 -1.06 5.54
N THR A 170 15.17 0.24 5.76
CA THR A 170 15.90 0.73 6.93
C THR A 170 14.90 1.36 7.88
N LEU A 171 14.59 0.68 8.98
CA LEU A 171 13.60 1.09 9.96
C LEU A 171 14.18 2.10 10.96
N ALA A 172 13.39 3.13 11.24
CA ALA A 172 13.56 4.04 12.36
C ALA A 172 12.43 3.83 13.37
N PHE A 173 12.73 4.10 14.63
CA PHE A 173 11.88 3.75 15.76
C PHE A 173 11.50 4.97 16.58
N THR A 174 10.41 4.84 17.32
CA THR A 174 10.04 5.75 18.40
C THR A 174 9.89 4.96 19.69
N TYR A 175 10.45 5.45 20.79
CA TYR A 175 10.25 4.81 22.09
C TYR A 175 8.97 5.33 22.71
N THR A 176 8.01 4.45 22.94
CA THR A 176 6.76 4.79 23.62
C THR A 176 6.91 4.55 25.11
N THR A 177 6.68 5.59 25.92
CA THR A 177 6.78 5.52 27.39
C THR A 177 5.61 4.76 28.01
N ALA A 178 5.62 4.60 29.33
CA ALA A 178 4.52 3.99 30.08
C ALA A 178 3.19 4.74 29.94
N THR A 179 3.24 6.07 29.78
CA THR A 179 2.06 6.92 29.61
C THR A 179 1.56 6.95 28.18
N GLY A 180 2.34 6.40 27.24
CA GLY A 180 2.01 6.35 25.83
C GLY A 180 2.55 7.49 24.99
N SER A 181 3.31 8.41 25.58
CA SER A 181 4.01 9.45 24.81
C SER A 181 5.24 8.89 24.11
N GLY A 182 5.59 9.45 22.95
CA GLY A 182 6.92 9.28 22.37
C GLY A 182 7.98 9.97 23.23
N TYR A 183 9.13 9.34 23.40
CA TYR A 183 10.28 9.89 24.10
C TYR A 183 11.54 9.73 23.25
N SER A 184 12.44 10.70 23.38
CA SER A 184 13.75 10.71 22.73
C SER A 184 14.81 11.27 23.68
N SER A 185 16.03 10.78 23.55
CA SER A 185 17.21 11.25 24.29
C SER A 185 18.42 11.27 23.37
N SER A 186 19.07 12.42 23.23
CA SER A 186 20.32 12.54 22.45
C SER A 186 21.53 11.88 23.12
N ASP A 187 21.45 11.64 24.43
CA ASP A 187 22.55 11.03 25.20
C ASP A 187 22.52 9.49 25.16
N ASP A 188 21.44 8.91 24.62
CA ASP A 188 21.29 7.46 24.49
C ASP A 188 21.25 7.06 23.00
N PRO A 189 22.29 6.37 22.49
CA PRO A 189 22.40 6.06 21.07
C PRO A 189 21.32 5.11 20.54
N ARG A 190 20.52 4.48 21.43
CA ARG A 190 19.39 3.64 21.00
C ARG A 190 18.30 4.45 20.30
N PHE A 191 18.14 5.74 20.64
CA PHE A 191 17.07 6.57 20.07
C PHE A 191 17.33 7.01 18.63
N ASP A 192 18.59 7.02 18.20
CA ASP A 192 18.98 7.30 16.81
C ASP A 192 19.29 6.03 16.01
N LYS A 193 19.18 4.85 16.64
CA LYS A 193 19.54 3.59 16.01
C LYS A 193 18.54 3.21 14.93
N LYS A 194 19.08 2.96 13.74
CA LYS A 194 18.34 2.48 12.57
C LYS A 194 18.67 1.02 12.32
N VAL A 195 17.70 0.26 11.84
CA VAL A 195 17.84 -1.19 11.63
C VAL A 195 17.45 -1.52 10.21
N THR A 196 18.38 -2.10 9.47
CA THR A 196 18.08 -2.64 8.14
C THR A 196 17.43 -4.01 8.29
N VAL A 197 16.23 -4.16 7.74
CA VAL A 197 15.47 -5.41 7.70
C VAL A 197 15.41 -5.91 6.27
N HIS A 198 15.59 -7.22 6.12
CA HIS A 198 15.38 -7.93 4.87
C HIS A 198 14.11 -8.76 4.99
N LEU A 199 13.12 -8.43 4.17
CA LEU A 199 11.85 -9.13 4.06
C LEU A 199 11.87 -10.00 2.81
N SER A 200 11.33 -11.21 2.95
CA SER A 200 11.12 -12.14 1.85
C SER A 200 9.63 -12.22 1.53
N ARG A 201 9.30 -12.45 0.26
CA ARG A 201 7.91 -12.65 -0.15
C ARG A 201 7.33 -13.89 0.53
N VAL A 202 6.12 -13.75 1.07
CA VAL A 202 5.34 -14.88 1.55
C VAL A 202 4.71 -15.55 0.34
N LYS A 203 5.03 -16.82 0.09
CA LYS A 203 4.41 -17.61 -0.97
C LYS A 203 3.09 -18.16 -0.44
N SER A 204 1.98 -17.77 -1.05
CA SER A 204 0.66 -18.37 -0.83
C SER A 204 0.49 -19.69 -1.56
#